data_AF-A0A2H6G5R2-F1
#
_entry.id   AF-A0A2H6G5R2-F1
#
_cell.length_a   1.000
_cell.length_b   1.000
_cell.length_c   1.000
_cell.angle_alpha   90.00
_cell.angle_beta   90.00
_cell.angle_gamma   90.00
#
_symmetry.space_group_name_H-M   'P 1'
#
loop_
_entity.id
_entity.type
_entity.pdbx_description
1 polymer ?
#
loop_
_entity_poly.entity_id
_entity_poly.type
_entity_poly.pdbx_seq_one_letter_code
_entity_poly.pdbx_strand_id
1 'polypeptide(L)'
;MSKYKQIKSVAHNFSHSFTSMMNWEERIYVMDRLISVMSKNGIDEISLDIIHVRLDPEITNTEEIMDSVNHYCNIFFPRLLVSHGLSSDYIKNARMTLWFNFSGIQPQEGSKDTMLVPYKCQTIITDNKNRTHIGEVNDHEATHSEFIFAE
;
A
#
# COMPACT_ATOMS: atom_id res chain seq x y z
N MET A 1 -16.35 -2.51 -23.01
CA MET A 1 -15.44 -1.56 -22.33
C MET A 1 -14.01 -1.88 -22.76
N SER A 2 -13.13 -0.93 -23.07
CA SER A 2 -11.77 -1.29 -23.53
C SER A 2 -10.97 -1.90 -22.36
N LYS A 3 -10.22 -2.97 -22.63
CA LYS A 3 -9.39 -3.65 -21.60
C LYS A 3 -8.47 -2.68 -20.87
N TYR A 4 -7.90 -1.71 -21.58
CA TYR A 4 -7.03 -0.68 -21.00
C TYR A 4 -7.71 0.24 -19.99
N LYS A 5 -9.02 0.50 -20.10
CA LYS A 5 -9.75 1.27 -19.06
C LYS A 5 -9.80 0.52 -17.73
N GLN A 6 -9.73 -0.82 -17.75
CA GLN A 6 -9.74 -1.63 -16.54
C GLN A 6 -8.44 -1.56 -15.75
N ILE A 7 -7.31 -1.26 -16.40
CA ILE A 7 -6.00 -1.15 -15.72
C ILE A 7 -6.02 -0.03 -14.68
N LYS A 8 -6.70 1.09 -14.98
CA LYS A 8 -6.91 2.16 -13.99
C LYS A 8 -7.72 1.68 -12.77
N SER A 9 -8.76 0.89 -13.00
CA SER A 9 -9.56 0.28 -11.92
C SER A 9 -8.71 -0.66 -11.07
N VAL A 10 -7.89 -1.51 -11.71
CA VAL A 10 -6.93 -2.40 -11.02
C VAL A 10 -5.97 -1.60 -10.16
N ALA A 11 -5.40 -0.50 -10.68
CA ALA A 11 -4.48 0.34 -9.92
C ALA A 11 -5.15 0.90 -8.64
N HIS A 12 -6.36 1.46 -8.78
CA HIS A 12 -7.10 2.01 -7.63
C HIS A 12 -7.47 0.93 -6.61
N ASN A 13 -7.98 -0.21 -7.09
CA ASN A 13 -8.37 -1.33 -6.24
C ASN A 13 -7.16 -1.95 -5.52
N PHE A 14 -5.99 -2.01 -6.16
CA PHE A 14 -4.77 -2.47 -5.50
C PHE A 14 -4.38 -1.54 -4.36
N SER A 15 -4.30 -0.23 -4.59
CA SER A 15 -4.02 0.75 -3.53
C SER A 15 -5.00 0.61 -2.37
N HIS A 16 -6.30 0.61 -2.67
CA HIS A 16 -7.35 0.55 -1.66
C HIS A 16 -7.32 -0.75 -0.85
N SER A 17 -7.07 -1.90 -1.50
CA SER A 17 -6.96 -3.17 -0.81
C SER A 17 -5.69 -3.28 0.01
N PHE A 18 -4.54 -2.87 -0.50
CA PHE A 18 -3.26 -2.94 0.21
C PHE A 18 -3.26 -2.10 1.49
N THR A 19 -3.86 -0.91 1.46
CA THR A 19 -3.93 -0.01 2.63
C THR A 19 -5.15 -0.24 3.52
N SER A 20 -5.99 -1.23 3.21
CA SER A 20 -7.19 -1.51 3.98
C SER A 20 -6.87 -2.05 5.37
N MET A 21 -7.63 -1.57 6.37
CA MET A 21 -7.63 -2.05 7.76
C MET A 21 -8.18 -3.48 7.92
N MET A 22 -8.31 -4.24 6.84
CA MET A 22 -8.74 -5.66 6.86
C MET A 22 -7.58 -6.62 6.57
N ASN A 23 -6.36 -6.09 6.42
CA ASN A 23 -5.15 -6.87 6.11
C ASN A 23 -4.55 -7.46 7.39
N TRP A 24 -5.32 -8.34 8.00
CA TRP A 24 -4.99 -9.04 9.23
C TRP A 24 -4.35 -10.39 8.88
N GLU A 25 -3.02 -10.44 8.88
CA GLU A 25 -2.28 -11.69 8.95
C GLU A 25 -1.79 -11.86 10.40
N GLU A 26 -2.21 -12.94 11.04
CA GLU A 26 -1.67 -13.45 12.31
C GLU A 26 -1.34 -12.45 13.44
N ARG A 27 -2.11 -11.35 13.55
CA ARG A 27 -2.32 -10.43 14.71
C ARG A 27 -1.99 -8.96 14.50
N ILE A 28 -1.43 -8.51 13.36
CA ILE A 28 -1.04 -7.11 13.16
C ILE A 28 -1.30 -6.65 11.72
N TYR A 29 -1.74 -5.41 11.54
CA TYR A 29 -1.98 -4.80 10.23
C TYR A 29 -0.67 -4.38 9.57
N VAL A 30 -0.50 -4.69 8.27
CA VAL A 30 0.70 -4.26 7.50
C VAL A 30 0.96 -2.74 7.60
N MET A 31 -0.11 -1.93 7.61
CA MET A 31 -0.03 -0.48 7.78
C MET A 31 0.54 -0.08 9.14
N ASP A 32 0.18 -0.78 10.20
CA ASP A 32 0.65 -0.54 11.57
C ASP A 32 2.17 -0.82 11.68
N ARG A 33 2.63 -1.92 11.06
CA ARG A 33 4.06 -2.24 10.97
C ARG A 33 4.85 -1.24 10.13
N LEU A 34 4.30 -0.86 8.98
CA LEU A 34 4.90 0.16 8.12
C LEU A 34 5.05 1.48 8.89
N ILE A 35 4.00 1.96 9.55
CA ILE A 35 4.04 3.17 10.39
C ILE A 35 5.12 3.06 11.46
N SER A 36 5.20 1.93 12.18
CA SER A 36 6.19 1.73 13.24
C SER A 36 7.63 1.80 12.73
N VAL A 37 7.94 1.08 11.65
CA VAL A 37 9.30 1.05 11.07
C VAL A 37 9.65 2.42 10.47
N MET A 38 8.74 3.01 9.72
CA MET A 38 8.95 4.27 9.00
C MET A 38 9.15 5.45 9.97
N SER A 39 8.29 5.59 10.97
CA SER A 39 8.39 6.65 11.98
C SER A 39 9.70 6.55 12.79
N LYS A 40 10.11 5.35 13.22
CA LYS A 40 11.36 5.12 13.96
C LYS A 40 12.61 5.50 13.17
N ASN A 41 12.55 5.44 11.83
CA ASN A 41 13.68 5.74 10.95
C ASN A 41 13.58 7.13 10.30
N GLY A 42 12.55 7.92 10.60
CA GLY A 42 12.36 9.24 9.99
C GLY A 42 12.10 9.19 8.48
N ILE A 43 11.46 8.11 8.00
CA ILE A 43 11.15 7.87 6.60
C ILE A 43 9.65 8.05 6.44
N ASP A 44 9.19 8.87 5.50
CA ASP A 44 7.77 9.13 5.27
C ASP A 44 7.24 8.56 3.94
N GLU A 45 8.13 8.09 3.07
CA GLU A 45 7.80 7.49 1.77
C GLU A 45 8.31 6.05 1.66
N ILE A 46 7.46 5.17 1.12
CA ILE A 46 7.83 3.80 0.73
C ILE A 46 7.27 3.50 -0.65
N SER A 47 8.06 2.83 -1.48
CA SER A 47 7.64 2.31 -2.79
C SER A 47 7.68 0.80 -2.84
N LEU A 48 6.69 0.21 -3.50
CA LEU A 48 6.56 -1.21 -3.78
C LEU A 48 6.62 -1.45 -5.28
N ASP A 49 7.66 -2.16 -5.73
CA ASP A 49 7.66 -2.79 -7.05
C ASP A 49 6.81 -4.06 -6.99
N ILE A 50 5.60 -4.00 -7.55
CA ILE A 50 4.62 -5.07 -7.49
C ILE A 50 5.05 -6.26 -8.35
N ILE A 51 5.80 -6.02 -9.42
CA ILE A 51 6.23 -7.07 -10.36
C ILE A 51 7.42 -7.83 -9.81
N HIS A 52 8.37 -7.13 -9.20
CA HIS A 52 9.57 -7.73 -8.62
C HIS A 52 9.46 -8.03 -7.13
N VAL A 53 8.31 -7.72 -6.51
CA VAL A 53 7.99 -7.94 -5.11
C VAL A 53 9.06 -7.36 -4.19
N ARG A 54 9.33 -6.07 -4.35
CA ARG A 54 10.41 -5.38 -3.63
C ARG A 54 9.91 -4.06 -3.06
N LEU A 55 10.16 -3.85 -1.77
CA LEU A 55 9.99 -2.56 -1.12
C LEU A 55 11.29 -1.75 -1.13
N ASP A 56 11.13 -0.43 -1.15
CA ASP A 56 12.19 0.56 -0.99
C ASP A 56 11.65 1.68 -0.09
N PRO A 57 12.33 2.03 1.02
CA PRO A 57 13.67 1.60 1.40
C PRO A 57 13.73 0.18 2.00
N GLU A 58 14.86 -0.52 1.80
CA GLU A 58 15.05 -1.92 2.22
C GLU A 58 14.89 -2.15 3.73
N ILE A 59 15.03 -1.12 4.56
CA ILE A 59 14.77 -1.20 6.00
C ILE A 59 13.33 -1.62 6.33
N THR A 60 12.41 -1.45 5.38
CA THR A 60 11.01 -1.86 5.49
C THR A 60 10.78 -3.33 5.11
N ASN A 61 11.81 -4.06 4.66
CA ASN A 61 11.74 -5.46 4.24
C ASN A 61 11.80 -6.42 5.45
N THR A 62 11.03 -6.17 6.50
CA THR A 62 10.90 -7.13 7.61
C THR A 62 10.10 -8.35 7.17
N GLU A 63 10.32 -9.50 7.80
CA GLU A 63 9.60 -10.75 7.48
C GLU A 63 8.08 -10.55 7.49
N GLU A 64 7.56 -9.95 8.56
CA GLU A 64 6.12 -9.68 8.71
C GLU A 64 5.54 -8.76 7.62
N ILE A 65 6.27 -7.70 7.22
CA ILE A 65 5.82 -6.82 6.15
C ILE A 65 5.88 -7.56 4.80
N MET A 66 6.94 -8.34 4.60
CA MET A 66 7.16 -9.07 3.36
C MET A 66 6.16 -10.21 3.15
N ASP A 67 5.63 -10.84 4.20
CA ASP A 67 4.55 -11.83 4.08
C ASP A 67 3.30 -11.22 3.45
N SER A 68 2.85 -10.08 3.96
CA SER A 68 1.73 -9.33 3.39
C SER A 68 2.04 -8.82 1.99
N VAL A 69 3.25 -8.30 1.73
CA VAL A 69 3.67 -7.88 0.38
C VAL A 69 3.63 -9.05 -0.60
N ASN A 70 4.10 -10.23 -0.20
CA ASN A 70 4.07 -11.43 -1.00
C ASN A 70 2.63 -11.86 -1.31
N HIS A 71 1.73 -11.84 -0.32
CA HIS A 71 0.31 -12.10 -0.55
C HIS A 71 -0.26 -11.15 -1.62
N TYR A 72 -0.04 -9.85 -1.44
CA TYR A 72 -0.62 -8.83 -2.30
C TYR A 72 -0.09 -8.88 -3.72
N CYS A 73 1.23 -9.06 -3.89
CA CYS A 73 1.86 -9.07 -5.20
C CYS A 73 1.66 -10.39 -5.94
N ASN A 74 1.80 -11.53 -5.25
CA ASN A 74 1.82 -12.85 -5.91
C ASN A 74 0.45 -13.52 -6.00
N ILE A 75 -0.49 -13.17 -5.10
CA ILE A 75 -1.81 -13.81 -5.04
C ILE A 75 -2.90 -12.82 -5.42
N PHE A 76 -2.98 -11.68 -4.74
CA PHE A 76 -4.07 -10.73 -4.91
C PHE A 76 -4.01 -10.01 -6.27
N PHE A 77 -2.87 -9.44 -6.64
CA PHE A 77 -2.74 -8.67 -7.88
C PHE A 77 -3.06 -9.51 -9.14
N PRO A 78 -2.54 -10.74 -9.31
CA PRO A 78 -2.94 -11.60 -10.42
C PRO A 78 -4.44 -11.93 -10.44
N ARG A 79 -5.04 -12.20 -9.27
CA ARG A 79 -6.50 -12.42 -9.16
C ARG A 79 -7.30 -11.18 -9.56
N LEU A 80 -6.82 -10.00 -9.17
CA LEU A 80 -7.43 -8.72 -9.48
C LEU A 80 -7.39 -8.42 -10.99
N LEU A 81 -6.29 -8.76 -11.67
CA LEU A 81 -6.21 -8.67 -13.13
C LEU A 81 -7.25 -9.60 -13.79
N VAL A 82 -7.31 -10.86 -13.37
CA VAL A 82 -8.25 -11.84 -13.92
C VAL A 82 -9.71 -11.42 -13.70
N SER A 83 -10.06 -10.91 -12.52
CA SER A 83 -11.42 -10.44 -12.23
C SER A 83 -11.85 -9.25 -13.11
N HIS A 84 -10.89 -8.50 -13.65
CA HIS A 84 -11.09 -7.40 -14.60
C HIS A 84 -10.94 -7.84 -16.07
N GLY A 85 -10.78 -9.14 -16.35
CA GLY A 85 -10.63 -9.69 -17.70
C GLY A 85 -9.30 -9.36 -18.37
N LEU A 86 -8.25 -9.15 -17.57
CA LEU A 86 -6.88 -8.85 -18.01
C LEU A 86 -5.97 -10.07 -17.81
N SER A 87 -5.02 -10.26 -18.73
CA SER A 87 -3.85 -11.12 -18.50
C SER A 87 -2.66 -10.27 -18.05
N SER A 88 -1.67 -10.91 -17.43
CA SER A 88 -0.41 -10.28 -17.03
C SER A 88 0.34 -9.63 -18.20
N ASP A 89 0.17 -10.14 -19.43
CA ASP A 89 0.83 -9.60 -20.64
C ASP A 89 0.42 -8.17 -21.00
N TYR A 90 -0.65 -7.66 -20.38
CA TYR A 90 -1.04 -6.26 -20.51
C TYR A 90 -0.21 -5.33 -19.62
N ILE A 91 0.48 -5.87 -18.61
CA ILE A 91 1.19 -5.12 -17.59
C ILE A 91 2.69 -5.20 -17.86
N LYS A 92 3.29 -4.04 -18.14
CA LYS A 92 4.75 -3.93 -18.32
C LYS A 92 5.44 -3.66 -16.99
N ASN A 93 4.91 -2.73 -16.20
CA ASN A 93 5.41 -2.38 -14.88
C ASN A 93 4.23 -2.04 -13.96
N ALA A 94 4.37 -2.26 -12.67
CA ALA A 94 3.41 -1.83 -11.66
C ALA A 94 4.15 -1.43 -10.38
N ARG A 95 3.93 -0.20 -9.91
CA ARG A 95 4.54 0.35 -8.71
C ARG A 95 3.48 1.00 -7.84
N MET A 96 3.49 0.72 -6.56
CA MET A 96 2.73 1.46 -5.55
C MET A 96 3.68 2.34 -4.76
N THR A 97 3.25 3.54 -4.35
CA THR A 97 3.97 4.43 -3.45
C THR A 97 3.01 4.88 -2.37
N LEU A 98 3.47 4.86 -1.13
CA LEU A 98 2.73 5.22 0.06
C LEU A 98 3.50 6.34 0.79
N TRP A 99 2.79 7.39 1.13
CA TRP A 99 3.30 8.53 1.87
C TRP A 99 2.55 8.65 3.19
N PHE A 100 3.28 8.69 4.30
CA PHE A 100 2.73 8.98 5.63
C PHE A 100 2.97 10.43 6.00
N ASN A 101 2.00 11.05 6.67
CA ASN A 101 2.17 12.36 7.27
C ASN A 101 2.27 12.25 8.79
N PHE A 102 3.48 12.00 9.29
CA PHE A 102 3.71 11.93 10.74
C PHE A 102 3.60 13.29 11.46
N SER A 103 3.61 14.41 10.76
CA SER A 103 3.34 15.72 11.37
C SER A 103 1.84 15.97 11.62
N GLY A 104 0.98 15.23 10.92
CA GLY A 104 -0.48 15.37 10.97
C GLY A 104 -1.18 14.35 11.85
N ILE A 105 -0.47 13.64 12.72
CA ILE A 105 -1.04 12.59 13.57
C ILE A 105 -2.06 13.20 14.55
N GLN A 106 -3.20 12.54 14.72
CA GLN A 106 -4.25 12.97 15.64
C GLN A 106 -4.75 11.79 16.49
N PRO A 107 -5.21 12.00 17.73
CA PRO A 107 -5.90 10.95 18.48
C PRO A 107 -7.18 10.51 17.79
N GLN A 108 -7.47 9.21 17.80
CA GLN A 108 -8.77 8.71 17.34
C GLN A 108 -9.87 9.11 18.33
N GLU A 109 -10.96 9.68 17.84
CA GLU A 109 -12.10 10.03 18.69
C GLU A 109 -12.64 8.79 19.44
N GLY A 110 -12.76 8.91 20.76
CA GLY A 110 -13.24 7.81 21.62
C GLY A 110 -12.19 6.75 21.99
N SER A 111 -10.94 6.86 21.53
CA SER A 111 -9.81 6.04 21.98
C SER A 111 -8.72 6.91 22.62
N LYS A 112 -8.13 6.44 23.72
CA LYS A 112 -7.00 7.13 24.37
C LYS A 112 -5.64 6.68 23.86
N ASP A 113 -5.59 5.49 23.26
CA ASP A 113 -4.34 4.79 22.96
C ASP A 113 -4.19 4.53 21.45
N THR A 114 -5.09 5.09 20.63
CA THR A 114 -5.05 4.93 19.17
C THR A 114 -4.89 6.28 18.50
N MET A 115 -3.89 6.36 17.63
CA MET A 115 -3.63 7.54 16.81
C MET A 115 -3.99 7.25 15.36
N LEU A 116 -4.45 8.29 14.68
CA LEU A 116 -4.74 8.34 13.26
C LEU A 116 -3.55 8.97 12.55
N VAL A 117 -2.93 8.21 11.66
CA VAL A 117 -1.82 8.66 10.83
C VAL A 117 -2.35 8.92 9.43
N PRO A 118 -2.40 10.18 8.97
CA PRO A 118 -2.82 10.48 7.61
C PRO A 118 -1.83 9.88 6.61
N TYR A 119 -2.36 9.33 5.52
CA TYR A 119 -1.55 8.78 4.44
C TYR A 119 -2.15 9.06 3.06
N LYS A 120 -1.31 8.93 2.04
CA LYS A 120 -1.69 8.90 0.63
C LYS A 120 -1.05 7.69 -0.03
N CYS A 121 -1.78 7.02 -0.91
CA CYS A 121 -1.29 5.86 -1.65
C CYS A 121 -1.61 6.01 -3.13
N GLN A 122 -0.61 5.76 -3.98
CA GLN A 122 -0.75 5.79 -5.43
C GLN A 122 -0.17 4.52 -6.04
N THR A 123 -0.93 3.89 -6.91
CA THR A 123 -0.45 2.81 -7.77
C THR A 123 -0.38 3.31 -9.21
N ILE A 124 0.80 3.19 -9.80
CA ILE A 124 1.08 3.46 -11.20
C ILE A 124 1.31 2.15 -11.92
N ILE A 125 0.51 1.89 -12.95
CA ILE A 125 0.67 0.74 -13.84
C ILE A 125 1.02 1.24 -15.24
N THR A 126 2.13 0.75 -15.79
CA THR A 126 2.47 0.95 -17.21
C THR A 126 2.01 -0.26 -18.00
N ASP A 127 1.19 -0.05 -19.02
CA ASP A 127 0.71 -1.13 -19.88
C ASP A 127 1.73 -1.53 -20.96
N ASN A 128 1.44 -2.63 -21.66
CA ASN A 128 2.26 -3.15 -22.76
C ASN A 128 2.34 -2.23 -24.01
N LYS A 129 1.60 -1.13 -24.02
CA LYS A 129 1.67 -0.05 -25.02
C LYS A 129 2.36 1.20 -24.46
N ASN A 130 3.05 1.09 -23.33
CA ASN A 130 3.72 2.16 -22.62
C ASN A 130 2.79 3.30 -22.17
N ARG A 131 1.49 3.03 -21.96
CA ARG A 131 0.59 4.02 -21.36
C ARG A 131 0.56 3.85 -19.85
N THR A 132 0.46 4.97 -19.17
CA THR A 132 0.41 5.04 -17.72
C THR A 132 -1.03 5.10 -17.24
N HIS A 133 -1.34 4.30 -16.22
CA HIS A 133 -2.62 4.25 -15.53
C HIS A 133 -2.38 4.49 -14.05
N ILE A 134 -3.13 5.43 -13.46
CA ILE A 134 -2.91 5.88 -12.09
C ILE A 134 -4.18 5.62 -11.27
N GLY A 135 -4.01 4.92 -10.15
CA GLY A 135 -5.02 4.76 -9.12
C GLY A 135 -4.54 5.35 -7.81
N GLU A 136 -5.38 6.16 -7.17
CA GLU A 136 -5.02 6.90 -5.96
C GLU A 136 -6.02 6.65 -4.85
N VAL A 137 -5.51 6.74 -3.63
CA VAL A 137 -6.23 6.73 -2.35
C VAL A 137 -5.65 7.92 -1.59
N ASN A 138 -6.44 8.98 -1.44
CA ASN A 138 -6.02 10.25 -0.85
C ASN A 138 -6.84 10.54 0.39
N ASP A 139 -6.25 11.26 1.34
CA ASP A 139 -6.93 11.79 2.54
C ASP A 139 -7.53 10.68 3.42
N HIS A 140 -6.80 9.56 3.55
CA HIS A 140 -7.16 8.46 4.44
C HIS A 140 -6.29 8.47 5.70
N GLU A 141 -6.79 7.82 6.74
CA GLU A 141 -6.11 7.68 8.02
C GLU A 141 -5.93 6.19 8.34
N ALA A 142 -4.74 5.84 8.81
CA ALA A 142 -4.43 4.52 9.32
C ALA A 142 -4.32 4.58 10.85
N THR A 143 -4.90 3.61 11.54
CA THR A 143 -4.80 3.49 12.99
C THR A 143 -3.44 2.94 13.39
N HIS A 144 -2.80 3.54 14.38
CA HIS A 144 -1.59 3.05 15.02
C HIS A 144 -1.75 3.08 16.55
N SER A 145 -1.48 1.97 17.22
CA SER A 145 -1.65 1.82 18.67
C SER A 145 -0.36 2.02 19.49
N GLU A 146 0.79 2.18 18.85
CA GLU A 146 2.10 2.25 19.53
C GLU A 146 2.90 3.51 19.16
N PHE A 147 2.32 4.70 19.33
CA PHE A 147 3.16 5.91 19.37
C PHE A 147 3.87 6.01 20.72
N ILE A 148 5.08 5.47 20.80
CA ILE A 148 6.03 5.91 21.82
C ILE A 148 6.65 7.21 21.27
N PHE A 149 6.04 8.34 21.61
CA PHE A 149 6.73 9.62 21.47
C PHE A 149 7.92 9.58 22.43
N ALA A 150 9.14 9.49 21.89
CA ALA A 150 10.32 9.77 22.69
C ALA A 150 10.31 11.28 23.01
N GLU A 151 10.18 11.61 24.29
CA GLU A 151 10.30 12.97 24.83
C GLU A 151 11.69 13.58 24.57
#